data_AF-A0A8X6F3X3-F1
#
_entry.id   AF-A0A8X6F3X3-F1
#
_cell.length_a   1.000
_cell.length_b   1.000
_cell.length_c   1.000
_cell.angle_alpha   90.00
_cell.angle_beta   90.00
_cell.angle_gamma   90.00
#
_symmetry.space_group_name_H-M   'P 1'
#
loop_
_entity.id
_entity.type
_entity.pdbx_description
1 polymer ?
#
loop_
_entity_poly.entity_id
_entity_poly.type
_entity_poly.pdbx_seq_one_letter_code
_entity_poly.pdbx_strand_id
1 'polypeptide(L)'
;MLNLVEELDVLIDWSDHALWWPKKNMWLCRTRSTLDQCGIQADALLHFTPMHKYLRLQLPDLRFIDIKADFSAKTFTAVKKLCKDLGIRHPEELSLCRPLTSDHLKRNYPRGVGCTPRQRSKEPTAGINLSQNNNNKSDGFLSADTSGSTGTPLNTSWNDGRNYSPSTAMFNGSSSFLNYSADSNMSATDLPLAHSPRTPNEEARQGVLRPKSLAERARLNAGWLDSSLSIMEQDIREFDSLLLRFKFYSFYDLNPKFDAVRINQIYEQAKWSILAEEIDCTEEEMMLFAALQVCIYNFITLIL
;
A
#
# COMPACT_ATOMS: atom_id res chain seq x y z
N MET A 1 -12.40 26.89 -1.46
CA MET A 1 -12.94 25.54 -1.23
C MET A 1 -14.44 25.61 -0.94
N LEU A 2 -14.91 26.39 0.06
CA LEU A 2 -16.35 26.54 0.33
C LEU A 2 -17.15 26.97 -0.91
N ASN A 3 -16.74 28.06 -1.59
CA ASN A 3 -17.41 28.50 -2.82
C ASN A 3 -17.46 27.42 -3.92
N LEU A 4 -16.41 26.57 -4.03
CA LEU A 4 -16.38 25.48 -5.00
C LEU A 4 -17.39 24.39 -4.64
N VAL A 5 -17.52 24.06 -3.36
CA VAL A 5 -18.49 23.07 -2.87
C VAL A 5 -19.92 23.59 -3.04
N GLU A 6 -20.16 24.88 -2.81
CA GLU A 6 -21.46 25.53 -3.05
C GLU A 6 -21.84 25.51 -4.54
N GLU A 7 -20.89 25.75 -5.45
CA GLU A 7 -21.14 25.70 -6.90
C GLU A 7 -21.39 24.28 -7.43
N LEU A 8 -20.81 23.25 -6.80
CA LEU A 8 -20.99 21.86 -7.21
C LEU A 8 -22.38 21.31 -6.85
N ASP A 9 -23.06 21.89 -5.83
CA ASP A 9 -24.40 21.51 -5.36
C ASP A 9 -24.60 19.99 -5.18
N VAL A 10 -23.57 19.30 -4.67
CA VAL A 10 -23.63 17.87 -4.35
C VAL A 10 -23.46 17.64 -2.85
N LEU A 11 -24.43 16.93 -2.27
CA LEU A 11 -24.42 16.47 -0.88
C LEU A 11 -23.48 15.28 -0.70
N ILE A 12 -22.17 15.55 -0.64
CA ILE A 12 -21.10 14.58 -0.34
C ILE A 12 -20.27 15.10 0.83
N ASP A 13 -19.62 14.20 1.57
CA ASP A 13 -18.60 14.57 2.56
C ASP A 13 -17.32 15.03 1.85
N TRP A 14 -17.06 16.33 1.90
CA TRP A 14 -15.89 16.99 1.31
C TRP A 14 -14.70 17.09 2.29
N SER A 15 -14.80 16.53 3.50
CA SER A 15 -13.76 16.65 4.54
C SER A 15 -12.39 16.08 4.14
N ASP A 16 -12.39 15.06 3.26
CA ASP A 16 -11.19 14.39 2.76
C ASP A 16 -10.65 15.03 1.47
N HIS A 17 -11.18 16.18 1.02
CA HIS A 17 -10.75 16.79 -0.23
C HIS A 17 -9.80 17.96 -0.02
N ALA A 18 -8.78 18.05 -0.88
CA ALA A 18 -7.84 19.15 -0.91
C ALA A 18 -7.52 19.59 -2.34
N LEU A 19 -6.88 20.75 -2.45
CA LEU A 19 -6.43 21.29 -3.72
C LEU A 19 -4.99 20.86 -3.99
N TRP A 20 -4.79 20.21 -5.14
CA TRP A 20 -3.49 19.83 -5.67
C TRP A 20 -3.10 20.77 -6.80
N TRP A 21 -1.85 21.22 -6.83
CA TRP A 21 -1.32 22.05 -7.91
C TRP A 21 -0.30 21.29 -8.76
N PRO A 22 -0.67 20.76 -9.94
CA PRO A 22 0.22 19.96 -10.78
C PRO A 22 1.47 20.70 -11.25
N LYS A 23 1.34 21.98 -11.65
CA LYS A 23 2.46 22.78 -12.20
C LYS A 23 3.59 22.98 -11.19
N LYS A 24 3.25 23.16 -9.90
CA LYS A 24 4.23 23.27 -8.81
C LYS A 24 4.46 21.95 -8.06
N ASN A 25 3.74 20.90 -8.41
CA ASN A 25 3.80 19.58 -7.79
C ASN A 25 3.72 19.68 -6.26
N MET A 26 2.65 20.29 -5.74
CA MET A 26 2.45 20.49 -4.30
C MET A 26 0.97 20.54 -3.90
N TRP A 27 0.70 20.18 -2.65
CA TRP A 27 -0.62 20.33 -2.05
C TRP A 27 -0.81 21.71 -1.42
N LEU A 28 -2.01 22.27 -1.59
CA LEU A 28 -2.41 23.53 -0.99
C LEU A 28 -3.15 23.27 0.35
N CYS A 29 -2.41 22.80 1.35
CA CYS A 29 -2.99 22.44 2.65
C CYS A 29 -3.23 23.65 3.59
N ARG A 30 -2.69 24.84 3.27
CA ARG A 30 -2.79 26.03 4.12
C ARG A 30 -4.11 26.76 3.88
N THR A 31 -5.15 26.37 4.61
CA THR A 31 -6.51 26.95 4.50
C THR A 31 -6.60 28.44 4.83
N ARG A 32 -5.64 28.99 5.58
CA ARG A 32 -5.60 30.41 5.98
C ARG A 32 -4.73 31.29 5.08
N SER A 33 -4.08 30.73 4.07
CA SER A 33 -3.25 31.49 3.13
C SER A 33 -4.09 32.05 1.99
N THR A 34 -3.76 33.27 1.55
CA THR A 34 -4.39 33.84 0.36
C THR A 34 -3.85 33.15 -0.90
N LEU A 35 -4.64 33.14 -1.97
CA LEU A 35 -4.18 32.61 -3.28
C LEU A 35 -2.90 33.29 -3.74
N ASP A 36 -2.77 34.60 -3.49
CA ASP A 36 -1.58 35.39 -3.78
C ASP A 36 -0.35 34.96 -2.95
N GLN A 37 -0.52 34.64 -1.66
CA GLN A 37 0.57 34.07 -0.83
C GLN A 37 1.04 32.70 -1.33
N CYS A 38 0.14 31.93 -1.93
CA CYS A 38 0.50 30.68 -2.61
C CYS A 38 1.11 30.93 -4.02
N GLY A 39 0.99 32.16 -4.53
CA GLY A 39 1.41 32.57 -5.86
C GLY A 39 0.54 32.02 -6.98
N ILE A 40 -0.73 31.75 -6.69
CA ILE A 40 -1.71 31.19 -7.64
C ILE A 40 -2.25 32.33 -8.51
N GLN A 41 -2.10 32.18 -9.82
CA GLN A 41 -2.60 33.12 -10.83
C GLN A 41 -3.82 32.53 -11.55
N ALA A 42 -4.51 33.33 -12.38
CA ALA A 42 -5.74 32.91 -13.07
C ALA A 42 -5.52 31.77 -14.08
N ASP A 43 -4.30 31.56 -14.58
CA ASP A 43 -3.92 30.48 -15.48
C ASP A 43 -3.59 29.16 -14.74
N ALA A 44 -3.58 29.18 -13.40
CA ALA A 44 -3.20 28.02 -12.60
C ALA A 44 -4.32 26.97 -12.60
N LEU A 45 -4.03 25.82 -13.18
CA LEU A 45 -4.89 24.64 -13.10
C LEU A 45 -4.69 23.97 -11.73
N LEU A 46 -5.78 23.89 -10.96
CA LEU A 46 -5.82 23.22 -9.66
C LEU A 46 -6.76 22.03 -9.75
N HIS A 47 -6.36 20.92 -9.14
CA HIS A 47 -7.18 19.72 -9.06
C HIS A 47 -7.80 19.64 -7.67
N PHE A 48 -9.12 19.58 -7.60
CA PHE A 48 -9.83 19.25 -6.36
C PHE A 48 -10.00 17.73 -6.29
N THR A 49 -9.28 17.08 -5.38
CA THR A 49 -9.19 15.61 -5.29
C THR A 49 -9.17 15.16 -3.84
N PRO A 50 -9.66 13.94 -3.53
CA PRO A 50 -9.48 13.36 -2.21
C PRO A 50 -7.98 13.20 -1.87
N MET A 51 -7.65 13.44 -0.60
CA MET A 51 -6.33 13.27 -0.01
C MET A 51 -6.03 11.80 0.25
N HIS A 52 -7.02 11.03 0.74
CA HIS A 52 -6.83 9.60 0.90
C HIS A 52 -7.18 8.83 -0.37
N LYS A 53 -6.22 8.03 -0.84
CA LYS A 53 -6.33 7.23 -2.07
C LYS A 53 -5.87 5.80 -1.81
N TYR A 54 -6.32 4.87 -2.62
CA TYR A 54 -5.91 3.47 -2.53
C TYR A 54 -4.50 3.26 -3.07
N LEU A 55 -3.72 2.41 -2.38
CA LEU A 55 -2.40 1.92 -2.80
C LEU A 55 -2.34 0.42 -2.61
N ARG A 56 -1.68 -0.26 -3.55
CA ARG A 56 -1.36 -1.68 -3.42
C ARG A 56 0.00 -1.82 -2.73
N LEU A 57 0.02 -2.19 -1.47
CA LEU A 57 1.24 -2.31 -0.70
C LEU A 57 1.73 -3.76 -0.68
N GLN A 58 2.97 -3.99 -1.10
CA GLN A 58 3.67 -5.26 -0.89
C GLN A 58 4.40 -5.24 0.45
N LEU A 59 4.09 -6.20 1.31
CA LEU A 59 4.76 -6.39 2.59
C LEU A 59 6.11 -7.11 2.43
N PRO A 60 6.96 -7.08 3.46
CA PRO A 60 8.23 -7.81 3.46
C PRO A 60 8.12 -9.30 3.13
N ASP A 61 7.03 -9.93 3.55
CA ASP A 61 6.66 -11.33 3.31
C ASP A 61 6.09 -11.65 1.92
N LEU A 62 6.16 -10.69 0.99
CA LEU A 62 5.67 -10.78 -0.39
C LEU A 62 4.14 -10.86 -0.55
N ARG A 63 3.36 -10.67 0.51
CA ARG A 63 1.90 -10.48 0.37
C ARG A 63 1.58 -9.06 -0.09
N PHE A 64 0.47 -8.92 -0.82
CA PHE A 64 -0.09 -7.62 -1.16
C PHE A 64 -1.31 -7.34 -0.29
N ILE A 65 -1.44 -6.07 0.10
CA ILE A 65 -2.60 -5.54 0.81
C ILE A 65 -3.00 -4.23 0.15
N ASP A 66 -4.30 -3.97 0.05
CA ASP A 66 -4.80 -2.69 -0.42
C ASP A 66 -5.03 -1.77 0.78
N ILE A 67 -4.37 -0.62 0.78
CA ILE A 67 -4.42 0.35 1.87
C ILE A 67 -4.97 1.67 1.39
N LYS A 68 -5.72 2.35 2.24
CA LYS A 68 -6.14 3.73 2.03
C LYS A 68 -5.14 4.66 2.72
N ALA A 69 -4.22 5.25 1.95
CA ALA A 69 -3.16 6.11 2.46
C ALA A 69 -3.44 7.59 2.18
N ASP A 70 -2.94 8.48 3.04
CA ASP A 70 -2.99 9.93 2.83
C ASP A 70 -1.86 10.36 1.88
N PHE A 71 -2.22 10.88 0.70
CA PHE A 71 -1.30 11.30 -0.35
C PHE A 71 -0.78 12.72 -0.17
N SER A 72 -1.34 13.47 0.77
CA SER A 72 -0.96 14.85 1.10
C SER A 72 0.02 14.93 2.27
N ALA A 73 -0.04 13.96 3.19
CA ALA A 73 0.89 13.86 4.29
C ALA A 73 2.28 13.42 3.81
N LYS A 74 3.31 13.79 4.58
CA LYS A 74 4.68 13.33 4.37
C LYS A 74 4.72 11.80 4.40
N THR A 75 5.57 11.22 3.56
CA THR A 75 5.74 9.76 3.43
C THR A 75 6.05 9.11 4.79
N PHE A 76 6.87 9.75 5.62
CA PHE A 76 7.15 9.24 6.97
C PHE A 76 5.90 9.18 7.87
N THR A 77 5.03 10.18 7.80
CA THR A 77 3.76 10.18 8.55
C THR A 77 2.82 9.08 8.05
N ALA A 78 2.77 8.86 6.74
CA ALA A 78 2.02 7.76 6.15
C ALA A 78 2.55 6.39 6.61
N VAL A 79 3.88 6.19 6.65
CA VAL A 79 4.52 4.97 7.18
C VAL A 79 4.21 4.77 8.66
N LYS A 80 4.23 5.83 9.48
CA LYS A 80 3.85 5.71 10.90
C LYS A 80 2.42 5.22 11.08
N LYS A 81 1.47 5.77 10.32
CA LYS A 81 0.06 5.36 10.37
C LYS A 81 -0.08 3.90 9.93
N LEU A 82 0.55 3.56 8.81
CA LEU A 82 0.56 2.20 8.28
C LEU A 82 1.14 1.18 9.26
N CYS A 83 2.31 1.43 9.84
CA CYS A 83 2.92 0.52 10.82
C CYS A 83 2.07 0.39 12.08
N LYS A 84 1.41 1.47 12.52
CA LYS A 84 0.47 1.41 13.64
C LYS A 84 -0.70 0.48 13.32
N ASP A 85 -1.27 0.57 12.13
CA ASP A 85 -2.38 -0.27 11.69
C ASP A 85 -1.96 -1.74 11.51
N LEU A 86 -0.72 -2.00 11.08
CA LEU A 86 -0.14 -3.35 10.94
C LEU A 86 0.40 -3.94 12.26
N GLY A 87 0.39 -3.20 13.38
CA GLY A 87 0.94 -3.65 14.66
C GLY A 87 2.47 -3.77 14.67
N ILE A 88 3.18 -2.96 13.87
CA ILE A 88 4.65 -2.91 13.81
C ILE A 88 5.16 -1.74 14.66
N ARG A 89 5.91 -2.04 15.73
CA ARG A 89 6.64 -1.02 16.50
C ARG A 89 7.83 -0.45 15.70
N HIS A 90 8.34 0.71 16.13
CA HIS A 90 9.52 1.36 15.53
C HIS A 90 9.41 1.64 14.01
N PRO A 91 8.38 2.40 13.57
CA PRO A 91 8.19 2.74 12.16
C PRO A 91 9.35 3.51 11.50
N GLU A 92 10.24 4.11 12.29
CA GLU A 92 11.47 4.77 11.85
C GLU A 92 12.47 3.84 11.14
N GLU A 93 12.36 2.53 11.35
CA GLU A 93 13.19 1.52 10.69
C GLU A 93 12.70 1.19 9.28
N LEU A 94 11.44 1.52 8.98
CA LEU A 94 10.77 1.18 7.73
C LEU A 94 10.61 2.40 6.82
N SER A 95 10.49 2.13 5.53
CA SER A 95 10.13 3.14 4.54
C SER A 95 9.42 2.50 3.35
N LEU A 96 8.92 3.35 2.46
CA LEU A 96 8.30 2.93 1.21
C LEU A 96 9.32 3.01 0.08
N CYS A 97 9.30 2.02 -0.80
CA CYS A 97 10.05 2.06 -2.05
C CYS A 97 9.20 1.61 -3.24
N ARG A 98 9.60 2.04 -4.43
CA ARG A 98 8.99 1.61 -5.68
C ARG A 98 9.39 0.19 -6.00
N PRO A 99 8.49 -0.62 -6.58
CA PRO A 99 8.90 -1.87 -7.20
C PRO A 99 9.89 -1.57 -8.32
N LEU A 100 10.99 -2.30 -8.35
CA LEU A 100 12.00 -2.20 -9.39
C LEU A 100 11.80 -3.30 -10.43
N THR A 101 12.28 -3.06 -11.64
CA THR A 101 12.36 -4.08 -12.69
C THR A 101 13.82 -4.40 -12.98
N SER A 102 14.10 -5.52 -13.65
CA SER A 102 15.46 -5.89 -14.04
C SER A 102 16.16 -4.83 -14.90
N ASP A 103 15.42 -4.00 -15.64
CA ASP A 103 15.99 -2.90 -16.41
C ASP A 103 16.49 -1.75 -15.54
N HIS A 104 15.90 -1.57 -14.35
CA HIS A 104 16.37 -0.56 -13.38
C HIS A 104 17.74 -0.90 -12.80
N LEU A 105 18.15 -2.17 -12.85
CA LEU A 105 19.46 -2.62 -12.38
C LEU A 105 20.57 -2.38 -13.41
N LYS A 106 20.22 -2.20 -14.69
CA LYS A 106 21.22 -2.09 -15.77
C LYS A 106 21.84 -0.70 -15.89
N ARG A 107 21.12 0.36 -15.49
CA ARG A 107 21.55 1.77 -15.67
C ARG A 107 21.06 2.67 -14.55
N ASN A 108 21.74 3.80 -14.37
CA ASN A 108 21.33 4.83 -13.41
C ASN A 108 20.28 5.76 -14.03
N TYR A 109 19.28 6.15 -13.24
CA TYR A 109 18.20 7.03 -13.68
C TYR A 109 18.36 8.40 -13.01
N PRO A 110 18.73 9.47 -13.75
CA PRO A 110 19.07 10.76 -13.17
C PRO A 110 17.88 11.51 -12.53
N ARG A 111 16.63 11.16 -12.89
CA ARG A 111 15.42 11.70 -12.26
C ARG A 111 14.77 10.75 -11.24
N GLY A 112 15.55 9.79 -10.74
CA GLY A 112 15.03 8.69 -9.93
C GLY A 112 14.30 7.64 -10.77
N VAL A 113 13.91 6.55 -10.11
CA VAL A 113 13.11 5.50 -10.74
C VAL A 113 11.67 5.99 -10.83
N GLY A 114 11.14 6.18 -12.05
CA GLY A 114 9.71 6.47 -12.26
C GLY A 114 8.82 5.28 -11.89
N CYS A 115 7.50 5.44 -11.93
CA CYS A 115 6.60 4.26 -11.85
C CYS A 115 6.95 3.26 -12.95
N THR A 116 6.95 1.97 -12.61
CA THR A 116 7.30 0.93 -13.58
C THR A 116 6.31 0.98 -14.76
N PRO A 117 6.74 0.69 -16.01
CA PRO A 117 5.83 0.65 -17.16
C PRO A 117 4.65 -0.31 -17.01
N ARG A 118 4.72 -1.26 -16.07
CA ARG A 118 3.63 -2.18 -15.74
C ARG A 118 2.53 -1.55 -14.87
N GLN A 119 2.83 -0.50 -14.12
CA GLN A 119 1.88 0.16 -13.21
C GLN A 119 0.97 1.15 -13.92
N ARG A 120 1.47 1.78 -14.98
CA ARG A 120 0.70 2.67 -15.84
C ARG A 120 0.77 2.07 -17.24
N SER A 121 -0.26 1.32 -17.64
CA SER A 121 -0.53 1.22 -19.08
C SER A 121 -0.53 2.67 -19.58
N LYS A 122 0.17 2.94 -20.69
CA LYS A 122 0.14 4.28 -21.27
C LYS A 122 -1.34 4.64 -21.44
N GLU A 123 -1.88 5.50 -20.58
CA GLU A 123 -3.13 6.15 -20.90
C GLU A 123 -2.90 6.79 -22.26
N PRO A 124 -3.83 6.63 -23.21
CA PRO A 124 -3.74 7.32 -24.47
C PRO A 124 -3.80 8.80 -24.12
N THR A 125 -2.64 9.46 -24.20
CA THR A 125 -2.59 10.91 -24.25
C THR A 125 -3.59 11.31 -25.31
N ALA A 126 -4.61 12.08 -24.92
CA ALA A 126 -5.60 12.63 -25.82
C ALA A 126 -4.89 13.37 -26.95
N GLY A 127 -4.68 12.65 -28.04
CA GLY A 127 -4.01 13.04 -29.25
C GLY A 127 -4.82 12.42 -30.36
N ILE A 128 -5.82 13.17 -30.80
CA ILE A 128 -6.66 12.85 -31.94
C ILE A 128 -5.73 12.61 -33.14
N ASN A 129 -5.57 11.35 -33.53
CA ASN A 129 -5.09 10.98 -34.84
C ASN A 129 -6.11 10.01 -35.42
N LEU A 130 -7.10 10.60 -36.10
CA LEU A 130 -8.00 9.91 -37.00
C LEU A 130 -7.15 9.31 -38.13
N SER A 131 -6.93 8.01 -38.10
CA SER A 131 -6.55 7.24 -39.29
C SER A 131 -7.56 6.13 -39.48
N GLN A 132 -8.33 6.29 -40.55
CA GLN A 132 -9.30 5.35 -41.07
C GLN A 132 -8.62 4.02 -41.35
N ASN A 133 -9.18 2.91 -40.87
CA ASN A 133 -9.44 1.81 -41.81
C ASN A 133 -10.52 0.84 -41.30
N ASN A 134 -11.45 0.56 -42.20
CA ASN A 134 -12.54 -0.40 -42.07
C ASN A 134 -12.02 -1.84 -42.03
N ASN A 135 -12.65 -2.71 -41.25
CA ASN A 135 -13.55 -3.77 -41.77
C ASN A 135 -13.93 -4.82 -40.71
N ASN A 136 -15.17 -5.30 -40.87
CA ASN A 136 -15.75 -6.57 -40.43
C ASN A 136 -16.51 -6.65 -39.09
N LYS A 137 -17.80 -6.31 -39.20
CA LYS A 137 -18.99 -7.13 -38.88
C LYS A 137 -18.80 -8.35 -37.97
N SER A 138 -19.56 -8.37 -36.87
CA SER A 138 -20.68 -9.31 -36.70
C SER A 138 -21.61 -8.87 -35.57
N ASP A 139 -22.91 -8.95 -35.87
CA ASP A 139 -24.12 -8.77 -35.04
C ASP A 139 -24.02 -9.49 -33.67
N GLY A 140 -24.70 -9.14 -32.58
CA GLY A 140 -25.89 -8.33 -32.35
C GLY A 140 -26.73 -9.05 -31.28
N PHE A 141 -26.98 -8.44 -30.11
CA PHE A 141 -28.21 -8.63 -29.33
C PHE A 141 -28.25 -7.61 -28.17
N LEU A 142 -29.31 -6.81 -28.14
CA LEU A 142 -29.69 -5.90 -27.06
C LEU A 142 -30.84 -6.55 -26.29
N SER A 143 -30.79 -6.53 -24.96
CA SER A 143 -31.98 -6.51 -24.10
C SER A 143 -31.74 -5.64 -22.88
N ALA A 144 -32.81 -4.97 -22.46
CA ALA A 144 -32.88 -3.95 -21.44
C ALA A 144 -33.98 -4.31 -20.44
N ASP A 145 -33.67 -4.29 -19.14
CA ASP A 145 -34.64 -4.50 -18.05
C ASP A 145 -34.01 -3.90 -16.77
N THR A 146 -34.43 -2.74 -16.26
CA THR A 146 -35.59 -2.47 -15.39
C THR A 146 -35.35 -2.74 -13.90
N SER A 147 -35.37 -1.64 -13.13
CA SER A 147 -35.63 -1.43 -11.69
C SER A 147 -35.81 -2.62 -10.73
N GLY A 148 -35.11 -2.57 -9.59
CA GLY A 148 -35.42 -3.37 -8.40
C GLY A 148 -34.87 -2.74 -7.12
N SER A 149 -35.72 -2.00 -6.42
CA SER A 149 -35.56 -1.53 -5.04
C SER A 149 -35.78 -2.68 -4.06
N THR A 150 -34.95 -2.81 -3.03
CA THR A 150 -35.20 -3.54 -1.77
C THR A 150 -34.08 -3.15 -0.81
N GLY A 151 -34.27 -2.64 0.40
CA GLY A 151 -35.34 -2.82 1.37
C GLY A 151 -34.66 -3.20 2.68
N THR A 152 -34.59 -2.27 3.62
CA THR A 152 -34.09 -2.47 4.99
C THR A 152 -35.03 -3.42 5.75
N PRO A 153 -34.53 -4.19 6.74
CA PRO A 153 -35.38 -4.68 7.81
C PRO A 153 -35.08 -3.94 9.12
N LEU A 154 -36.05 -3.12 9.52
CA LEU A 154 -36.28 -2.73 10.90
C LEU A 154 -37.11 -3.87 11.54
N ASN A 155 -36.74 -4.36 12.73
CA ASN A 155 -37.76 -4.83 13.66
C ASN A 155 -37.36 -4.62 15.13
N THR A 156 -38.32 -4.06 15.84
CA THR A 156 -38.42 -3.71 17.25
C THR A 156 -38.83 -4.92 18.09
N SER A 157 -38.36 -5.04 19.35
CA SER A 157 -39.19 -4.71 20.52
C SER A 157 -38.77 -5.35 21.87
N TRP A 158 -38.62 -4.49 22.92
CA TRP A 158 -39.02 -4.54 24.35
C TRP A 158 -38.93 -5.89 25.13
N ASN A 159 -38.47 -6.03 26.39
CA ASN A 159 -38.65 -5.21 27.60
C ASN A 159 -37.72 -5.68 28.76
N ASP A 160 -37.66 -4.85 29.82
CA ASP A 160 -37.31 -5.09 31.25
C ASP A 160 -35.86 -4.98 31.79
N GLY A 161 -35.68 -3.98 32.68
CA GLY A 161 -35.46 -4.29 34.11
C GLY A 161 -34.07 -4.09 34.76
N ARG A 162 -33.83 -2.87 35.26
CA ARG A 162 -33.07 -2.50 36.50
C ARG A 162 -31.53 -2.67 36.63
N ASN A 163 -30.98 -1.61 37.25
CA ASN A 163 -29.89 -1.51 38.24
C ASN A 163 -28.48 -1.03 37.84
N TYR A 164 -27.98 -0.16 38.72
CA TYR A 164 -26.75 0.63 38.75
C TYR A 164 -25.45 -0.18 38.94
N SER A 165 -24.35 0.45 38.47
CA SER A 165 -22.96 0.46 39.00
C SER A 165 -21.87 -0.41 38.31
N PRO A 166 -20.58 0.04 38.39
CA PRO A 166 -19.66 0.08 37.26
C PRO A 166 -18.54 -0.97 37.35
N SER A 167 -18.02 -1.46 36.22
CA SER A 167 -16.72 -2.16 36.22
C SER A 167 -16.03 -2.23 34.85
N THR A 168 -14.75 -1.84 34.88
CA THR A 168 -13.59 -2.56 34.31
C THR A 168 -13.59 -2.92 32.83
N ALA A 169 -12.68 -2.27 32.11
CA ALA A 169 -12.23 -2.64 30.77
C ALA A 169 -11.79 -4.11 30.71
N MET A 170 -12.44 -4.90 29.85
CA MET A 170 -11.98 -6.23 29.46
C MET A 170 -11.62 -6.25 27.98
N PHE A 171 -10.35 -6.55 27.72
CA PHE A 171 -9.77 -6.86 26.42
C PHE A 171 -10.34 -8.21 25.96
N ASN A 172 -11.20 -8.21 24.94
CA ASN A 172 -11.76 -9.44 24.39
C ASN A 172 -10.88 -9.95 23.25
N GLY A 173 -10.16 -11.05 23.51
CA GLY A 173 -9.45 -11.82 22.48
C GLY A 173 -10.46 -12.51 21.57
N SER A 174 -10.53 -12.06 20.33
CA SER A 174 -11.35 -12.72 19.31
C SER A 174 -10.56 -13.87 18.69
N SER A 175 -10.97 -15.09 19.01
CA SER A 175 -10.62 -16.30 18.27
C SER A 175 -11.58 -16.44 17.09
N SER A 176 -11.13 -16.12 15.88
CA SER A 176 -11.89 -16.36 14.66
C SER A 176 -11.26 -17.51 13.87
N PHE A 177 -12.01 -18.59 13.82
CA PHE A 177 -11.74 -19.80 13.05
C PHE A 177 -11.82 -19.49 11.54
N LEU A 178 -10.88 -20.07 10.78
CA LEU A 178 -10.67 -19.83 9.36
C LEU A 178 -11.85 -20.33 8.50
N ASN A 179 -12.31 -19.50 7.56
CA ASN A 179 -12.97 -19.98 6.34
C ASN A 179 -12.20 -19.43 5.13
N TYR A 180 -11.54 -20.32 4.39
CA TYR A 180 -10.66 -19.97 3.28
C TYR A 180 -11.47 -19.91 1.98
N SER A 181 -11.79 -18.70 1.53
CA SER A 181 -12.32 -18.44 0.19
C SER A 181 -11.36 -17.52 -0.54
N ALA A 182 -10.92 -17.95 -1.72
CA ALA A 182 -9.81 -17.36 -2.49
C ALA A 182 -10.18 -16.08 -3.26
N ASP A 183 -11.31 -15.45 -2.94
CA ASP A 183 -11.73 -14.19 -3.53
C ASP A 183 -12.36 -13.33 -2.43
N SER A 184 -11.59 -12.42 -1.85
CA SER A 184 -12.14 -11.20 -1.23
C SER A 184 -11.00 -10.27 -0.82
N ASN A 185 -11.25 -9.00 -1.03
CA ASN A 185 -10.42 -7.85 -0.71
C ASN A 185 -9.96 -7.91 0.77
N MET A 186 -8.80 -8.51 1.03
CA MET A 186 -8.28 -8.70 2.39
C MET A 186 -7.86 -7.35 2.97
N SER A 187 -8.60 -6.89 3.98
CA SER A 187 -8.24 -5.69 4.73
C SER A 187 -6.97 -5.96 5.55
N ALA A 188 -6.12 -4.95 5.73
CA ALA A 188 -4.86 -5.07 6.47
C ALA A 188 -5.02 -5.65 7.89
N THR A 189 -6.22 -5.56 8.48
CA THR A 189 -6.52 -6.04 9.84
C THR A 189 -6.80 -7.54 9.94
N ASP A 190 -7.06 -8.24 8.82
CA ASP A 190 -7.45 -9.65 8.83
C ASP A 190 -6.32 -10.62 8.44
N LEU A 191 -5.16 -10.11 8.04
CA LEU A 191 -4.03 -10.96 7.68
C LEU A 191 -3.24 -11.39 8.92
N PRO A 192 -2.96 -12.70 9.10
CA PRO A 192 -2.05 -13.17 10.13
C PRO A 192 -0.62 -12.78 9.74
N LEU A 193 -0.18 -11.58 10.13
CA LEU A 193 1.15 -11.04 9.82
C LEU A 193 2.25 -11.55 10.73
N ALA A 194 1.89 -12.19 11.85
CA ALA A 194 2.81 -12.81 12.80
C ALA A 194 3.34 -14.18 12.33
N HIS A 195 2.75 -14.76 11.29
CA HIS A 195 3.15 -16.08 10.78
C HIS A 195 3.60 -15.98 9.32
N SER A 196 4.67 -16.70 9.00
CA SER A 196 5.20 -16.80 7.64
C SER A 196 4.17 -17.43 6.69
N PRO A 197 3.93 -16.86 5.50
CA PRO A 197 3.04 -17.48 4.51
C PRO A 197 3.64 -18.80 4.02
N ARG A 198 2.79 -19.84 3.87
CA ARG A 198 3.19 -21.15 3.33
C ARG A 198 3.58 -21.06 1.86
N THR A 199 2.85 -20.25 1.10
CA THR A 199 3.13 -19.97 -0.31
C THR A 199 3.11 -18.45 -0.53
N PRO A 200 4.23 -17.84 -0.94
CA PRO A 200 4.26 -16.43 -1.32
C PRO A 200 3.45 -16.22 -2.59
N ASN A 201 2.91 -15.02 -2.81
CA ASN A 201 2.21 -14.71 -4.05
C ASN A 201 3.16 -14.91 -5.27
N GLU A 202 2.67 -15.55 -6.33
CA GLU A 202 3.48 -15.91 -7.50
C GLU A 202 4.01 -14.68 -8.22
N GLU A 203 3.16 -13.66 -8.39
CA GLU A 203 3.52 -12.37 -8.97
C GLU A 203 4.67 -11.70 -8.19
N ALA A 204 4.56 -11.71 -6.86
CA ALA A 204 5.56 -11.10 -5.99
C ALA A 204 6.90 -11.84 -6.07
N ARG A 205 6.87 -13.18 -6.19
CA ARG A 205 8.07 -14.02 -6.32
C ARG A 205 8.79 -13.78 -7.64
N GLN A 206 8.04 -13.66 -8.74
CA GLN A 206 8.60 -13.31 -10.05
C GLN A 206 9.18 -11.88 -10.09
N GLY A 207 8.66 -10.99 -9.24
CA GLY A 207 9.19 -9.64 -9.07
C GLY A 207 10.47 -9.53 -8.24
N VAL A 208 10.89 -10.61 -7.55
CA VAL A 208 12.13 -10.60 -6.76
C VAL A 208 13.33 -10.53 -7.70
N LEU A 209 14.11 -9.46 -7.57
CA LEU A 209 15.27 -9.21 -8.43
C LEU A 209 16.50 -9.91 -7.84
N ARG A 210 17.28 -10.52 -8.72
CA ARG A 210 18.56 -11.17 -8.39
C ARG A 210 19.73 -10.38 -8.96
N PRO A 211 20.36 -9.48 -8.18
CA PRO A 211 21.49 -8.68 -8.65
C PRO A 211 22.75 -9.54 -8.78
N LYS A 212 23.46 -9.43 -9.91
CA LYS A 212 24.66 -10.21 -10.22
C LYS A 212 25.97 -9.50 -9.92
N SER A 213 25.90 -8.20 -9.61
CA SER A 213 27.08 -7.38 -9.33
C SER A 213 26.81 -6.37 -8.22
N LEU A 214 27.89 -5.89 -7.58
CA LEU A 214 27.79 -4.83 -6.56
C LEU A 214 27.12 -3.56 -7.09
N ALA A 215 27.29 -3.24 -8.38
CA ALA A 215 26.63 -2.10 -9.01
C ALA A 215 25.11 -2.31 -9.13
N GLU A 216 24.67 -3.52 -9.46
CA GLU A 216 23.25 -3.88 -9.48
C GLU A 216 22.64 -3.87 -8.07
N ARG A 217 23.37 -4.36 -7.06
CA ARG A 217 22.96 -4.27 -5.65
C ARG A 217 22.79 -2.82 -5.19
N ALA A 218 23.75 -1.95 -5.52
CA ALA A 218 23.65 -0.53 -5.20
C ALA A 218 22.40 0.11 -5.82
N ARG A 219 22.02 -0.30 -7.05
CA ARG A 219 20.84 0.21 -7.76
C ARG A 219 19.50 -0.24 -7.16
N LEU A 220 19.47 -1.29 -6.33
CA LEU A 220 18.24 -1.63 -5.57
C LEU A 220 17.78 -0.48 -4.66
N ASN A 221 18.71 0.37 -4.22
CA ASN A 221 18.40 1.52 -3.37
C ASN A 221 17.82 2.72 -4.14
N ALA A 222 17.72 2.66 -5.48
CA ALA A 222 17.19 3.76 -6.28
C ALA A 222 15.66 3.92 -6.16
N GLY A 223 14.97 2.93 -5.58
CA GLY A 223 13.51 2.93 -5.45
C GLY A 223 12.97 3.64 -4.20
N TRP A 224 13.82 4.03 -3.24
CA TRP A 224 13.36 4.61 -1.97
C TRP A 224 12.65 5.94 -2.17
N LEU A 225 11.51 6.11 -1.49
CA LEU A 225 10.82 7.39 -1.41
C LEU A 225 11.52 8.34 -0.44
N ASP A 226 11.36 9.63 -0.70
CA ASP A 226 11.75 10.70 0.20
C ASP A 226 10.72 10.80 1.34
N SER A 227 11.19 10.51 2.55
CA SER A 227 10.40 10.58 3.79
C SER A 227 9.84 11.97 4.10
N SER A 228 10.46 13.03 3.56
CA SER A 228 10.13 14.43 3.83
C SER A 228 9.04 15.00 2.92
N LEU A 229 8.84 14.39 1.75
CA LEU A 229 7.84 14.76 0.76
C LEU A 229 6.59 13.90 0.90
N SER A 230 5.47 14.40 0.40
CA SER A 230 4.24 13.63 0.31
C SER A 230 4.31 12.54 -0.77
N ILE A 231 3.40 11.58 -0.70
CA ILE A 231 3.34 10.47 -1.66
C ILE A 231 3.02 11.01 -3.07
N MET A 232 2.10 11.96 -3.21
CA MET A 232 1.70 12.50 -4.51
C MET A 232 2.78 13.35 -5.19
N GLU A 233 3.56 14.09 -4.39
CA GLU A 233 4.72 14.89 -4.86
C GLU A 233 5.81 14.04 -5.51
N GLN A 234 5.82 12.74 -5.21
CA GLN A 234 6.80 11.83 -5.76
C GLN A 234 6.29 11.13 -7.03
N ASP A 235 5.22 11.61 -7.67
CA ASP A 235 4.63 10.97 -8.87
C ASP A 235 3.99 9.60 -8.61
N ILE A 236 3.51 9.37 -7.39
CA ILE A 236 2.69 8.18 -7.07
C ILE A 236 1.22 8.55 -7.26
N ARG A 237 0.45 7.62 -7.82
CA ARG A 237 -0.98 7.76 -8.10
C ARG A 237 -1.79 6.69 -7.38
N GLU A 238 -3.10 6.86 -7.44
CA GLU A 238 -4.02 5.88 -6.90
C GLU A 238 -3.86 4.54 -7.61
N PHE A 239 -3.98 3.45 -6.85
CA PHE A 239 -3.75 2.06 -7.28
C PHE A 239 -2.31 1.72 -7.69
N ASP A 240 -1.36 2.67 -7.61
CA ASP A 240 0.05 2.32 -7.78
C ASP A 240 0.50 1.36 -6.68
N SER A 241 1.51 0.55 -7.00
CA SER A 241 2.08 -0.40 -6.05
C SER A 241 3.35 0.14 -5.41
N LEU A 242 3.46 -0.03 -4.10
CA LEU A 242 4.66 0.31 -3.32
C LEU A 242 5.08 -0.88 -2.47
N LEU A 243 6.35 -0.92 -2.11
CA LEU A 243 6.90 -1.92 -1.20
C LEU A 243 7.09 -1.27 0.17
N LEU A 244 6.63 -1.93 1.22
CA LEU A 244 7.06 -1.64 2.58
C LEU A 244 8.28 -2.50 2.90
N ARG A 245 9.40 -1.87 3.25
CA ARG A 245 10.65 -2.55 3.55
C ARG A 245 11.34 -1.92 4.75
N PHE A 246 12.06 -2.73 5.52
CA PHE A 246 13.01 -2.23 6.52
C PHE A 246 14.19 -1.59 5.77
N LYS A 247 14.37 -0.29 5.98
CA LYS A 247 15.39 0.54 5.32
C LYS A 247 16.66 0.65 6.15
N PHE A 248 16.52 0.70 7.47
CA PHE A 248 17.64 0.85 8.40
C PHE A 248 17.82 -0.43 9.20
N TYR A 249 18.95 -1.10 9.00
CA TYR A 249 19.29 -2.37 9.66
C TYR A 249 19.82 -2.17 11.09
N SER A 250 19.17 -1.30 11.85
CA SER A 250 19.48 -1.00 13.25
C SER A 250 18.20 -1.17 14.07
N PHE A 251 17.91 -2.41 14.47
CA PHE A 251 16.67 -2.75 15.14
C PHE A 251 16.75 -2.47 16.64
N TYR A 252 15.93 -1.52 17.12
CA TYR A 252 15.88 -1.18 18.54
C TYR A 252 14.85 -2.04 19.30
N ASP A 253 15.22 -2.50 20.50
CA ASP A 253 14.34 -3.22 21.45
C ASP A 253 13.48 -4.31 20.79
N LEU A 254 14.10 -5.22 20.03
CA LEU A 254 13.37 -6.32 19.40
C LEU A 254 12.90 -7.32 20.46
N ASN A 255 11.59 -7.37 20.73
CA ASN A 255 11.04 -8.13 21.85
C ASN A 255 10.02 -9.19 21.39
N PRO A 256 10.33 -10.51 21.48
CA PRO A 256 9.44 -11.59 21.05
C PRO A 256 8.02 -11.56 21.65
N LYS A 257 7.83 -10.95 22.82
CA LYS A 257 6.51 -10.87 23.46
C LYS A 257 5.58 -9.85 22.82
N PHE A 258 6.14 -8.79 22.24
CA PHE A 258 5.36 -7.65 21.72
C PHE A 258 5.49 -7.48 20.20
N ASP A 259 6.56 -8.01 19.60
CA ASP A 259 6.94 -7.77 18.21
C ASP A 259 6.73 -8.97 17.29
N ALA A 260 5.77 -9.86 17.58
CA ALA A 260 5.55 -11.05 16.76
C ALA A 260 5.42 -10.72 15.25
N VAL A 261 4.65 -9.68 14.90
CA VAL A 261 4.52 -9.20 13.52
C VAL A 261 5.84 -8.63 12.99
N ARG A 262 6.44 -7.67 13.72
CA ARG A 262 7.69 -7.01 13.32
C ARG A 262 8.82 -8.02 13.10
N ILE A 263 9.02 -8.97 14.02
CA ILE A 263 10.01 -10.04 13.93
C ILE A 263 9.78 -10.91 12.71
N ASN A 264 8.54 -11.34 12.48
CA ASN A 264 8.20 -12.16 11.31
C ASN A 264 8.50 -11.40 10.00
N GLN A 265 8.14 -10.11 9.92
CA GLN A 265 8.40 -9.30 8.72
C GLN A 265 9.91 -9.04 8.51
N ILE A 266 10.70 -8.87 9.57
CA ILE A 266 12.17 -8.79 9.48
C ILE A 266 12.75 -10.12 8.97
N TYR A 267 12.31 -11.24 9.55
CA TYR A 267 12.74 -12.58 9.15
C TYR A 267 12.42 -12.83 7.67
N GLU A 268 11.20 -12.52 7.24
CA GLU A 268 10.78 -12.68 5.84
C GLU A 268 11.62 -11.80 4.90
N GLN A 269 11.89 -10.53 5.25
CA GLN A 269 12.77 -9.69 4.45
C GLN A 269 14.17 -10.30 4.31
N ALA A 270 14.77 -10.72 5.42
CA ALA A 270 16.10 -11.32 5.43
C ALA A 270 16.15 -12.62 4.61
N LYS A 271 15.14 -13.50 4.78
CA LYS A 271 14.98 -14.72 4.00
C LYS A 271 14.96 -14.42 2.49
N TRP A 272 14.15 -13.45 2.07
CA TRP A 272 14.07 -13.09 0.65
C TRP A 272 15.35 -12.44 0.12
N SER A 273 16.05 -11.62 0.91
CA SER A 273 17.35 -11.06 0.51
C SER A 273 18.43 -12.13 0.34
N ILE A 274 18.46 -13.15 1.20
CA ILE A 274 19.38 -14.29 1.08
C ILE A 274 19.01 -15.14 -0.16
N LEU A 275 17.74 -15.51 -0.30
CA LEU A 275 17.26 -16.30 -1.45
C LEU A 275 17.39 -15.56 -2.79
N ALA A 276 17.40 -14.24 -2.79
CA ALA A 276 17.61 -13.41 -3.97
C ALA A 276 19.08 -13.14 -4.28
N GLU A 277 20.03 -13.66 -3.48
CA GLU A 277 21.47 -13.38 -3.61
C GLU A 277 21.77 -11.86 -3.52
N GLU A 278 20.90 -11.12 -2.82
CA GLU A 278 21.15 -9.71 -2.47
C GLU A 278 22.23 -9.63 -1.39
N ILE A 279 22.17 -10.55 -0.42
CA ILE A 279 23.14 -10.73 0.65
C ILE A 279 23.88 -12.04 0.40
N ASP A 280 25.20 -11.98 0.36
CA ASP A 280 26.04 -13.18 0.26
C ASP A 280 26.14 -13.89 1.61
N CYS A 281 26.11 -15.21 1.60
CA CYS A 281 26.45 -16.04 2.74
C CYS A 281 27.29 -17.23 2.29
N THR A 282 28.00 -17.85 3.23
CA THR A 282 28.75 -19.08 3.00
C THR A 282 27.81 -20.28 2.82
N GLU A 283 28.33 -21.39 2.30
CA GLU A 283 27.57 -22.63 2.15
C GLU A 283 27.07 -23.16 3.49
N GLU A 284 27.91 -23.12 4.54
CA GLU A 284 27.56 -23.57 5.89
C GLU A 284 26.42 -22.72 6.48
N GLU A 285 26.50 -21.38 6.33
CA GLU A 285 25.43 -20.47 6.75
C GLU A 285 24.14 -20.72 5.97
N MET A 286 24.22 -20.96 4.66
CA MET A 286 23.06 -21.28 3.83
C MET A 286 22.36 -22.56 4.31
N MET A 287 23.13 -23.61 4.62
CA MET A 287 22.59 -24.86 5.17
C MET A 287 21.91 -24.64 6.53
N LEU A 288 22.50 -23.80 7.39
CA LEU A 288 21.89 -23.41 8.66
C LEU A 288 20.58 -22.63 8.44
N PHE A 289 20.55 -21.66 7.52
CA PHE A 289 19.33 -20.91 7.20
C PHE A 289 18.23 -21.80 6.65
N ALA A 290 18.57 -22.76 5.78
CA ALA A 290 17.63 -23.75 5.27
C ALA A 290 17.05 -24.62 6.39
N ALA A 291 17.88 -25.07 7.34
CA ALA A 291 17.42 -25.84 8.49
C ALA A 291 16.49 -25.02 9.40
N LEU A 292 16.84 -23.76 9.70
CA LEU A 292 16.00 -22.85 10.49
C LEU A 292 14.65 -22.60 9.83
N GLN A 293 14.64 -22.41 8.51
CA GLN A 293 13.42 -22.23 7.74
C GLN A 293 12.48 -23.45 7.91
N VAL A 294 13.01 -24.67 7.76
CA VAL A 294 12.24 -25.91 7.96
C VAL A 294 11.69 -26.01 9.37
N CYS A 295 12.48 -25.67 10.40
CA CYS A 295 12.03 -25.65 11.79
C CYS A 295 10.85 -24.69 11.98
N ILE A 296 10.94 -23.46 11.45
CA ILE A 296 9.87 -22.46 11.57
C ILE A 296 8.57 -22.96 10.90
N TYR A 297 8.66 -23.56 9.72
CA TYR A 297 7.47 -24.08 9.01
C TYR A 297 6.87 -25.33 9.66
N ASN A 298 7.69 -26.23 10.20
CA ASN A 298 7.20 -27.48 10.81
C ASN A 298 6.70 -27.29 12.25
N PHE A 299 7.31 -26.41 13.04
CA PHE A 299 6.87 -26.18 14.43
C PHE A 299 5.49 -25.50 14.49
N ILE A 300 5.17 -24.67 13.50
CA ILE A 300 3.83 -24.06 13.35
C ILE A 300 2.76 -25.11 12.99
N THR A 301 3.16 -26.24 12.40
CA THR A 301 2.22 -27.31 11.99
C THR A 301 1.95 -28.34 13.10
N LEU A 302 2.80 -28.40 14.13
CA LEU A 302 2.66 -29.34 15.26
C LEU A 302 1.87 -28.78 16.47
N ILE A 303 1.58 -27.47 16.46
CA ILE A 303 0.84 -26.78 17.54
C ILE A 303 -0.61 -26.44 17.11
N LEU A 304 -0.97 -26.69 15.84
CA LEU A 304 -2.33 -26.62 15.29
C LEU A 304 -2.86 -28.03 15.04
#